data_AF-A0A956YYX6-F1
#
_entry.id   AF-A0A956YYX6-F1
#
_cell.length_a   1.000
_cell.length_b   1.000
_cell.length_c   1.000
_cell.angle_alpha   90.00
_cell.angle_beta   90.00
_cell.angle_gamma   90.00
#
_symmetry.space_group_name_H-M   'P 1'
#
loop_
_entity.id
_entity.type
_entity.pdbx_description
1 polymer ?
#
loop_
_entity_poly.entity_id
_entity_poly.type
_entity_poly.pdbx_seq_one_letter_code
_entity_poly.pdbx_strand_id
1 'polypeptide(L)'
;MIMRKLDQLEDTINSLIGYLLYAPINHAKQILGEPAVYVDQTPPARKIRLTQHYTAALLAYGFPAAERELQWAAEWFASPFTGNSVVDELEMTRLEGLLNLRPDDSGVTARLKQLLRQRSGTYFEIERDDTQGNRDPVFDTLWALKLILLARDKGVLRRAMSDREIGKMLSGVIPHCSWDKDMALALRLVHQHSNHLDNAHLETLVELARRSTEYGSLWGIDSAHRWDRIKPLVEAMQRGQLSPHLVEKQVNLFRNIILNTCYVIENLSPMAQVNEDVEEALQSSMALWWHQFQGEKAPVVIRAFFQEEYDYLLILCRTIVAVNAFVGVPLAAQSWQKPLREMAKQRFGSDKAAELNDLRHALRQWIGIELDRERVDELKLGLSEANVVRIHPRLFDPTDDKGKNLLTTESLIVKSGPIDAIEKERLHFRQIPPAVRHCFVRVPDQTAYVKRRRRAFVIMEDLNEFYTLYEVFETLLKPNRPRLIPALGDFLLTMHRGDGKGHGIASNNHLREM
;
A
#
# COMPACT_ATOMS: atom_id res chain seq x y z
N MET A 1 -16.50 -15.87 -24.65
CA MET A 1 -16.29 -15.29 -23.31
C MET A 1 -16.60 -13.81 -23.39
N ILE A 2 -17.61 -13.34 -22.66
CA ILE A 2 -18.04 -11.94 -22.67
C ILE A 2 -17.07 -11.15 -21.78
N MET A 3 -16.45 -10.10 -22.32
CA MET A 3 -15.55 -9.22 -21.56
C MET A 3 -16.39 -8.34 -20.63
N ARG A 4 -16.21 -8.49 -19.32
CA ARG A 4 -16.86 -7.62 -18.33
C ARG A 4 -16.15 -6.28 -18.30
N LYS A 5 -16.92 -5.20 -18.34
CA LYS A 5 -16.40 -3.82 -18.36
C LYS A 5 -16.43 -3.24 -16.96
N LEU A 6 -15.33 -2.58 -16.59
CA LEU A 6 -15.24 -1.73 -15.42
C LEU A 6 -14.93 -0.32 -15.90
N ASP A 7 -15.60 0.67 -15.32
CA ASP A 7 -15.37 2.07 -15.67
C ASP A 7 -13.95 2.49 -15.27
N GLN A 8 -13.29 3.25 -16.14
CA GLN A 8 -11.91 3.72 -15.92
C GLN A 8 -10.91 2.58 -15.63
N LEU A 9 -11.16 1.37 -16.13
CA LEU A 9 -10.32 0.19 -15.90
C LEU A 9 -8.85 0.45 -16.21
N GLU A 10 -8.57 0.99 -17.40
CA GLU A 10 -7.21 1.24 -17.87
C GLU A 10 -6.47 2.21 -16.94
N ASP A 11 -7.02 3.41 -16.69
CA ASP A 11 -6.39 4.42 -15.84
C ASP A 11 -6.16 3.92 -14.41
N THR A 12 -7.15 3.23 -13.85
CA THR A 12 -7.10 2.71 -12.49
C THR A 12 -6.02 1.64 -12.37
N ILE A 13 -6.02 0.64 -13.26
CA ILE A 13 -5.05 -0.45 -13.21
C ILE A 13 -3.66 0.07 -13.50
N ASN A 14 -3.48 0.97 -14.47
CA ASN A 14 -2.19 1.60 -14.76
C ASN A 14 -1.62 2.33 -13.53
N SER A 15 -2.46 3.03 -12.77
CA SER A 15 -2.05 3.65 -11.51
C SER A 15 -1.67 2.63 -10.45
N LEU A 16 -2.46 1.58 -10.24
CA LEU A 16 -2.20 0.54 -9.24
C LEU A 16 -0.92 -0.25 -9.55
N ILE A 17 -0.76 -0.68 -10.81
CA ILE A 17 0.41 -1.45 -11.23
C ILE A 17 1.67 -0.58 -11.29
N GLY A 18 1.55 0.68 -11.72
CA GLY A 18 2.65 1.64 -11.70
C GLY A 18 3.18 1.86 -10.28
N TYR A 19 2.27 1.89 -9.29
CA TYR A 19 2.66 1.91 -7.88
C TYR A 19 3.41 0.62 -7.49
N LEU A 20 2.88 -0.55 -7.85
CA LEU A 20 3.50 -1.83 -7.51
C LEU A 20 4.92 -1.97 -8.06
N LEU A 21 5.19 -1.53 -9.29
CA LEU A 21 6.54 -1.59 -9.87
C LEU A 21 7.60 -0.87 -9.01
N TYR A 22 7.19 0.13 -8.24
CA TYR A 22 8.06 0.88 -7.32
C TYR A 22 7.94 0.45 -5.86
N ALA A 23 6.99 -0.42 -5.55
CA ALA A 23 6.74 -0.87 -4.20
C ALA A 23 7.98 -1.57 -3.57
N PRO A 24 8.78 -2.41 -4.27
CA PRO A 24 10.02 -2.95 -3.72
C PRO A 24 11.03 -1.88 -3.27
N ILE A 25 11.06 -0.73 -3.94
CA ILE A 25 11.95 0.39 -3.58
C ILE A 25 11.38 1.15 -2.38
N ASN A 26 10.10 1.48 -2.43
CA ASN A 26 9.44 2.31 -1.42
C ASN A 26 9.11 1.56 -0.12
N HIS A 27 9.01 0.22 -0.20
CA HIS A 27 8.53 -0.68 0.84
C HIS A 27 9.43 -1.91 1.01
N ALA A 28 10.75 -1.75 0.84
CA ALA A 28 11.74 -2.84 0.92
C ALA A 28 11.70 -3.65 2.24
N LYS A 29 11.14 -3.05 3.32
CA LYS A 29 10.91 -3.73 4.61
C LYS A 29 9.76 -4.75 4.53
N GLN A 30 8.77 -4.52 3.68
CA GLN A 30 7.54 -5.30 3.58
C GLN A 30 7.54 -6.30 2.39
N ILE A 31 8.20 -5.94 1.29
CA ILE A 31 8.30 -6.74 0.05
C ILE A 31 9.72 -6.65 -0.48
N LEU A 32 10.15 -7.66 -1.25
CA LEU A 32 11.39 -7.70 -2.05
C LEU A 32 12.43 -6.63 -1.65
N GLY A 33 13.36 -7.00 -0.77
CA GLY A 33 14.51 -6.16 -0.42
C GLY A 33 15.77 -6.99 -0.51
N GLU A 34 16.94 -6.36 -0.34
CA GLU A 34 18.17 -7.13 -0.13
C GLU A 34 17.87 -8.21 0.92
N PRO A 35 18.28 -9.47 0.68
CA PRO A 35 18.34 -10.45 1.75
C PRO A 35 19.29 -9.79 2.73
N ALA A 36 18.73 -9.10 3.72
CA ALA A 36 19.50 -8.44 4.72
C ALA A 36 20.52 -9.46 5.18
N VAL A 37 21.78 -9.05 5.26
CA VAL A 37 22.95 -9.87 5.58
C VAL A 37 22.68 -10.58 6.89
N TYR A 38 21.91 -11.64 6.81
CA TYR A 38 21.39 -12.46 7.88
C TYR A 38 21.79 -13.84 7.43
N VAL A 39 23.05 -14.14 7.73
CA VAL A 39 23.65 -15.44 7.53
C VAL A 39 22.84 -16.53 8.26
N ASP A 40 21.93 -16.17 9.18
CA ASP A 40 21.16 -17.13 9.99
C ASP A 40 19.69 -16.75 10.32
N GLN A 41 19.03 -15.81 9.62
CA GLN A 41 17.61 -15.48 9.91
C GLN A 41 16.69 -15.58 8.69
N THR A 42 15.75 -16.52 8.75
CA THR A 42 14.62 -16.66 7.81
C THR A 42 13.87 -15.33 7.70
N PRO A 43 13.53 -14.85 6.49
CA PRO A 43 12.74 -13.62 6.33
C PRO A 43 11.41 -13.70 7.11
N PRO A 44 10.90 -12.59 7.67
CA PRO A 44 9.64 -12.61 8.40
C PRO A 44 8.51 -13.19 7.53
N ALA A 45 7.66 -14.06 8.11
CA ALA A 45 6.57 -14.74 7.41
C ALA A 45 5.69 -13.79 6.58
N ARG A 46 5.38 -12.63 7.16
CA ARG A 46 4.62 -11.55 6.52
C ARG A 46 5.28 -11.07 5.24
N LYS A 47 6.60 -10.87 5.24
CA LYS A 47 7.34 -10.41 4.06
C LYS A 47 7.29 -11.43 2.93
N ILE A 48 7.41 -12.73 3.24
CA ILE A 48 7.32 -13.81 2.26
C ILE A 48 5.92 -13.83 1.64
N ARG A 49 4.89 -13.81 2.48
CA ARG A 49 3.49 -13.81 2.05
C ARG A 49 3.15 -12.60 1.18
N LEU A 50 3.55 -11.41 1.59
CA LEU A 50 3.28 -10.20 0.81
C LEU A 50 4.04 -10.20 -0.52
N THR A 51 5.27 -10.72 -0.54
CA THR A 51 6.05 -10.90 -1.78
C THR A 51 5.38 -11.90 -2.74
N GLN A 52 4.74 -12.95 -2.22
CA GLN A 52 3.96 -13.89 -3.03
C GLN A 52 2.73 -13.20 -3.64
N HIS A 53 2.01 -12.38 -2.87
CA HIS A 53 0.88 -11.61 -3.38
C HIS A 53 1.30 -10.57 -4.41
N TYR A 54 2.42 -9.88 -4.18
CA TYR A 54 3.03 -8.97 -5.15
C TYR A 54 3.33 -9.68 -6.48
N THR A 55 3.97 -10.85 -6.40
CA THR A 55 4.28 -11.69 -7.56
C THR A 55 3.01 -12.08 -8.31
N ALA A 56 1.99 -12.57 -7.59
CA ALA A 56 0.72 -12.95 -8.17
C ALA A 56 0.01 -11.77 -8.86
N ALA A 57 0.09 -10.56 -8.28
CA ALA A 57 -0.49 -9.35 -8.87
C ALA A 57 0.20 -8.95 -10.18
N LEU A 58 1.53 -8.98 -10.24
CA LEU A 58 2.27 -8.69 -11.47
C LEU A 58 1.99 -9.73 -12.57
N LEU A 59 1.94 -11.02 -12.22
CA LEU A 59 1.58 -12.09 -13.15
C LEU A 59 0.14 -11.94 -13.64
N ALA A 60 -0.80 -11.63 -12.74
CA ALA A 60 -2.20 -11.38 -13.08
C ALA A 60 -2.36 -10.16 -13.99
N TYR A 61 -1.56 -9.11 -13.78
CA TYR A 61 -1.50 -8.01 -14.71
C TYR A 61 -1.01 -8.46 -16.09
N GLY A 62 -0.05 -9.38 -16.15
CA GLY A 62 0.46 -9.95 -17.41
C GLY A 62 1.94 -9.69 -17.65
N PHE A 63 2.72 -9.38 -16.60
CA PHE A 63 4.17 -9.39 -16.71
C PHE A 63 4.67 -10.83 -16.90
N PRO A 64 5.51 -11.09 -17.92
CA PRO A 64 6.11 -12.41 -18.07
C PRO A 64 7.10 -12.69 -16.94
N ALA A 65 7.21 -13.95 -16.49
CA ALA A 65 8.10 -14.36 -15.41
C ALA A 65 9.60 -14.04 -15.66
N ALA A 66 9.99 -13.82 -16.92
CA ALA A 66 11.33 -13.41 -17.31
C ALA A 66 11.65 -11.93 -17.05
N GLU A 67 10.66 -11.13 -16.63
CA GLU A 67 10.87 -9.72 -16.30
C GLU A 67 11.68 -9.55 -15.02
N ARG A 68 12.48 -8.47 -14.96
CA ARG A 68 13.47 -8.24 -13.90
C ARG A 68 12.87 -8.36 -12.50
N GLU A 69 11.71 -7.74 -12.28
CA GLU A 69 11.03 -7.73 -10.99
C GLU A 69 10.62 -9.14 -10.54
N LEU A 70 10.20 -9.99 -11.49
CA LEU A 70 9.76 -11.36 -11.25
C LEU A 70 10.93 -12.34 -11.16
N GLN A 71 12.01 -12.11 -11.92
CA GLN A 71 13.26 -12.85 -11.76
C GLN A 71 13.86 -12.64 -10.36
N TRP A 72 13.85 -11.41 -9.86
CA TRP A 72 14.33 -11.12 -8.51
C TRP A 72 13.48 -11.82 -7.44
N ALA A 73 12.15 -11.82 -7.59
CA ALA A 73 11.27 -12.57 -6.71
C ALA A 73 11.53 -14.09 -6.77
N ALA A 74 11.76 -14.63 -7.97
CA ALA A 74 12.08 -16.04 -8.17
C ALA A 74 13.38 -16.43 -7.46
N GLU A 75 14.44 -15.63 -7.58
CA GLU A 75 15.71 -15.85 -6.87
C GLU A 75 15.51 -15.82 -5.36
N TRP A 76 14.70 -14.88 -4.87
CA TRP A 76 14.41 -14.74 -3.45
C TRP A 76 13.66 -15.95 -2.89
N PHE A 77 12.65 -16.45 -3.60
CA PHE A 77 11.94 -17.68 -3.23
C PHE A 77 12.81 -18.94 -3.38
N ALA A 78 13.78 -18.96 -4.31
CA ALA A 78 14.70 -20.06 -4.58
C ALA A 78 15.87 -20.16 -3.59
N SER A 79 15.89 -19.33 -2.54
CA SER A 79 16.78 -19.57 -1.39
C SER A 79 16.68 -21.03 -0.92
N PRO A 80 17.69 -21.61 -0.26
CA PRO A 80 17.60 -23.01 0.17
C PRO A 80 16.37 -23.24 1.06
N PHE A 81 15.61 -24.30 0.78
CA PHE A 81 14.62 -24.83 1.72
C PHE A 81 15.37 -25.45 2.90
N THR A 82 14.82 -25.38 4.11
CA THR A 82 15.36 -26.14 5.23
C THR A 82 15.17 -27.63 4.90
N GLY A 83 16.20 -28.47 5.09
CA GLY A 83 16.36 -29.79 4.45
C GLY A 83 15.21 -30.80 4.62
N ASN A 84 15.43 -31.92 5.32
CA ASN A 84 14.43 -32.99 5.48
C ASN A 84 13.27 -32.62 6.45
N SER A 85 13.09 -31.34 6.76
CA SER A 85 12.02 -30.83 7.62
C SER A 85 10.65 -30.96 6.95
N VAL A 86 9.63 -30.96 7.81
CA VAL A 86 8.20 -30.81 7.49
C VAL A 86 7.99 -29.53 6.65
N VAL A 87 7.06 -29.56 5.71
CA VAL A 87 6.66 -28.38 4.90
C VAL A 87 5.78 -27.48 5.77
N ASP A 88 6.23 -26.26 6.02
CA ASP A 88 5.51 -25.26 6.83
C ASP A 88 4.78 -24.21 5.95
N GLU A 89 4.07 -23.27 6.58
CA GLU A 89 3.38 -22.17 5.88
C GLU A 89 4.32 -21.29 5.03
N LEU A 90 5.55 -21.09 5.48
CA LEU A 90 6.55 -20.27 4.76
C LEU A 90 6.95 -20.97 3.47
N GLU A 91 7.26 -22.24 3.56
CA GLU A 91 7.63 -23.06 2.42
C GLU A 91 6.47 -23.22 1.45
N MET A 92 5.24 -23.42 1.93
CA MET A 92 4.04 -23.43 1.08
C MET A 92 3.92 -22.14 0.27
N THR A 93 4.13 -20.99 0.90
CA THR A 93 4.11 -19.67 0.24
C THR A 93 5.22 -19.55 -0.82
N ARG A 94 6.44 -19.98 -0.49
CA ARG A 94 7.58 -19.96 -1.40
C ARG A 94 7.39 -20.91 -2.57
N LEU A 95 6.84 -22.11 -2.33
CA LEU A 95 6.51 -23.09 -3.37
C LEU A 95 5.46 -22.56 -4.33
N GLU A 96 4.43 -21.87 -3.83
CA GLU A 96 3.46 -21.21 -4.71
C GLU A 96 4.12 -20.15 -5.60
N GLY A 97 5.01 -19.33 -5.03
CA GLY A 97 5.79 -18.34 -5.79
C GLY A 97 6.65 -18.98 -6.88
N LEU A 98 7.43 -20.01 -6.53
CA LEU A 98 8.30 -20.72 -7.47
C LEU A 98 7.53 -21.47 -8.56
N LEU A 99 6.43 -22.15 -8.23
CA LEU A 99 5.62 -22.83 -9.26
C LEU A 99 5.09 -21.88 -10.33
N ASN A 100 4.80 -20.63 -9.96
CA ASN A 100 4.35 -19.62 -10.89
C ASN A 100 5.48 -18.99 -11.72
N LEU A 101 6.70 -18.90 -11.16
CA LEU A 101 7.82 -18.17 -11.75
C LEU A 101 8.90 -19.06 -12.40
N ARG A 102 9.26 -20.14 -11.73
CA ARG A 102 10.38 -21.03 -12.04
C ARG A 102 10.04 -22.48 -11.62
N PRO A 103 9.07 -23.13 -12.29
CA PRO A 103 8.61 -24.47 -11.92
C PRO A 103 9.71 -25.55 -12.01
N ASP A 104 10.73 -25.33 -12.85
CA ASP A 104 11.85 -26.25 -13.06
C ASP A 104 12.95 -26.16 -11.98
N ASP A 105 12.77 -25.30 -10.96
CA ASP A 105 13.71 -25.20 -9.86
C ASP A 105 13.84 -26.53 -9.08
N SER A 106 15.08 -26.94 -8.81
CA SER A 106 15.38 -28.23 -8.17
C SER A 106 14.71 -28.43 -6.81
N GLY A 107 14.48 -27.34 -6.06
CA GLY A 107 13.83 -27.39 -4.75
C GLY A 107 12.34 -27.72 -4.85
N VAL A 108 11.66 -27.29 -5.92
CA VAL A 108 10.20 -27.42 -6.07
C VAL A 108 9.76 -28.88 -6.10
N THR A 109 10.37 -29.71 -6.95
CA THR A 109 9.99 -31.12 -7.07
C THR A 109 10.23 -31.88 -5.77
N ALA A 110 11.35 -31.61 -5.09
CA ALA A 110 11.70 -32.26 -3.83
C ALA A 110 10.70 -31.93 -2.73
N ARG A 111 10.39 -30.65 -2.54
CA ARG A 111 9.44 -30.21 -1.50
C ARG A 111 7.99 -30.62 -1.80
N LEU A 112 7.56 -30.63 -3.07
CA LEU A 112 6.24 -31.15 -3.41
C LEU A 112 6.09 -32.66 -3.10
N LYS A 113 7.16 -33.45 -3.29
CA LYS A 113 7.17 -34.86 -2.86
C LYS A 113 7.10 -34.99 -1.34
N GLN A 114 7.73 -34.08 -0.60
CA GLN A 114 7.62 -34.03 0.86
C GLN A 114 6.21 -33.66 1.32
N LEU A 115 5.60 -32.63 0.72
CA LEU A 115 4.20 -32.25 0.97
C LEU A 115 3.26 -33.44 0.75
N LEU A 116 3.45 -34.19 -0.32
CA LEU A 116 2.68 -35.40 -0.60
C LEU A 116 2.85 -36.51 0.45
N ARG A 117 3.87 -36.48 1.30
CA ARG A 117 4.03 -37.44 2.41
C ARG A 117 3.42 -36.93 3.72
N GLN A 118 3.16 -35.63 3.80
CA GLN A 118 2.71 -34.93 5.00
C GLN A 118 1.18 -34.89 5.08
N ARG A 119 0.59 -36.07 5.25
CA ARG A 119 -0.86 -36.28 5.26
C ARG A 119 -1.30 -37.06 6.49
N SER A 120 -2.49 -36.72 6.97
CA SER A 120 -3.20 -37.48 8.00
C SER A 120 -4.63 -37.71 7.53
N GLY A 121 -4.90 -38.93 7.08
CA GLY A 121 -6.17 -39.29 6.45
C GLY A 121 -6.43 -38.52 5.15
N THR A 122 -7.50 -37.73 5.13
CA THR A 122 -7.90 -36.87 3.99
C THR A 122 -7.38 -35.45 4.09
N TYR A 123 -6.54 -35.13 5.08
CA TYR A 123 -6.02 -33.80 5.30
C TYR A 123 -4.51 -33.73 5.03
N PHE A 124 -4.06 -32.60 4.51
CA PHE A 124 -2.65 -32.23 4.58
C PHE A 124 -2.37 -31.60 5.94
N GLU A 125 -1.26 -32.00 6.51
CA GLU A 125 -0.75 -31.40 7.73
C GLU A 125 0.23 -30.33 7.32
N ILE A 126 0.04 -29.06 7.67
CA ILE A 126 1.06 -28.01 7.47
C ILE A 126 1.45 -27.50 8.85
N GLU A 127 2.74 -27.29 9.07
CA GLU A 127 3.26 -26.71 10.31
C GLU A 127 3.12 -25.19 10.26
N ARG A 128 2.65 -24.59 11.36
CA ARG A 128 2.49 -23.14 11.50
C ARG A 128 3.19 -22.73 12.78
N ASP A 129 3.95 -21.64 12.70
CA ASP A 129 4.59 -21.04 13.86
C ASP A 129 3.49 -20.49 14.79
N ASP A 130 3.47 -20.99 16.02
CA ASP A 130 2.32 -21.16 16.94
C ASP A 130 1.65 -19.87 17.44
N THR A 131 1.98 -18.71 16.85
CA THR A 131 1.67 -17.39 17.39
C THR A 131 0.46 -16.69 16.75
N GLN A 132 -0.14 -17.21 15.67
CA GLN A 132 -1.18 -16.46 14.92
C GLN A 132 -2.48 -17.18 14.56
N GLY A 133 -2.71 -18.44 14.96
CA GLY A 133 -4.05 -19.02 14.84
C GLY A 133 -4.14 -20.53 15.06
N ASN A 134 -5.35 -20.99 15.36
CA ASN A 134 -5.67 -22.42 15.36
C ASN A 134 -5.37 -23.03 13.99
N ARG A 135 -4.81 -24.24 13.99
CA ARG A 135 -4.59 -25.04 12.78
C ARG A 135 -5.90 -25.17 12.00
N ASP A 136 -5.87 -24.85 10.71
CA ASP A 136 -7.03 -24.96 9.82
C ASP A 136 -6.77 -26.04 8.77
N PRO A 137 -7.06 -27.32 9.09
CA PRO A 137 -6.74 -28.44 8.21
C PRO A 137 -7.52 -28.38 6.89
N VAL A 138 -8.66 -27.68 6.86
CA VAL A 138 -9.48 -27.48 5.66
C VAL A 138 -8.72 -26.58 4.70
N PHE A 139 -8.32 -25.39 5.15
CA PHE A 139 -7.56 -24.45 4.32
C PHE A 139 -6.22 -25.04 3.86
N ASP A 140 -5.48 -25.68 4.78
CA ASP A 140 -4.18 -26.30 4.48
C ASP A 140 -4.29 -27.36 3.37
N THR A 141 -5.37 -28.15 3.41
CA THR A 141 -5.65 -29.16 2.39
C THR A 141 -6.01 -28.53 1.05
N LEU A 142 -6.87 -27.52 1.03
CA LEU A 142 -7.24 -26.82 -0.21
C LEU A 142 -6.02 -26.13 -0.83
N TRP A 143 -5.14 -25.54 -0.02
CA TRP A 143 -3.92 -24.92 -0.50
C TRP A 143 -2.94 -25.94 -1.08
N ALA A 144 -2.73 -27.08 -0.41
CA ALA A 144 -1.93 -28.17 -0.93
C ALA A 144 -2.47 -28.71 -2.26
N LEU A 145 -3.79 -28.93 -2.37
CA LEU A 145 -4.43 -29.36 -3.61
C LEU A 145 -4.28 -28.34 -4.73
N LYS A 146 -4.37 -27.03 -4.43
CA LYS A 146 -4.07 -25.95 -5.38
C LYS A 146 -2.65 -26.07 -5.92
N LEU A 147 -1.65 -26.27 -5.06
CA LEU A 147 -0.25 -26.42 -5.50
C LEU A 147 -0.04 -27.69 -6.33
N ILE A 148 -0.68 -28.80 -5.96
CA ILE A 148 -0.60 -30.07 -6.70
C ILE A 148 -1.18 -29.93 -8.11
N LEU A 149 -2.36 -29.32 -8.25
CA LEU A 149 -2.98 -29.06 -9.56
C LEU A 149 -2.12 -28.08 -10.37
N LEU A 150 -1.63 -27.00 -9.77
CA LEU A 150 -0.72 -26.07 -10.43
C LEU A 150 0.57 -26.76 -10.92
N ALA A 151 1.18 -27.62 -10.08
CA ALA A 151 2.38 -28.37 -10.45
C ALA A 151 2.13 -29.38 -11.59
N ARG A 152 0.93 -29.96 -11.67
CA ARG A 152 0.51 -30.80 -12.79
C ARG A 152 0.38 -29.99 -14.07
N ASP A 153 -0.27 -28.83 -14.01
CA ASP A 153 -0.44 -27.93 -15.17
C ASP A 153 0.90 -27.42 -15.69
N LYS A 154 1.87 -27.21 -14.80
CA LYS A 154 3.25 -26.84 -15.14
C LYS A 154 4.14 -28.03 -15.52
N GLY A 155 3.64 -29.26 -15.45
CA GLY A 155 4.38 -30.47 -15.84
C GLY A 155 5.47 -30.93 -14.86
N VAL A 156 5.54 -30.36 -13.65
CA VAL A 156 6.55 -30.65 -12.62
C VAL A 156 6.28 -32.00 -11.95
N LEU A 157 5.02 -32.25 -11.58
CA LEU A 157 4.59 -33.48 -10.94
C LEU A 157 3.66 -34.28 -11.85
N ARG A 158 4.24 -34.97 -12.84
CA ARG A 158 3.45 -35.89 -13.68
C ARG A 158 2.97 -37.08 -12.84
N ARG A 159 1.65 -37.17 -12.62
CA ARG A 159 0.95 -38.29 -11.96
C ARG A 159 1.36 -38.55 -10.50
N ALA A 160 1.80 -37.53 -9.76
CA ALA A 160 2.22 -37.70 -8.36
C ALA A 160 1.04 -38.00 -7.41
N MET A 161 -0.16 -37.61 -7.80
CA MET A 161 -1.42 -37.96 -7.15
C MET A 161 -2.44 -38.32 -8.22
N SER A 162 -3.21 -39.38 -8.00
CA SER A 162 -4.23 -39.82 -8.96
C SER A 162 -5.47 -38.92 -8.92
N ASP A 163 -6.18 -38.84 -10.04
CA ASP A 163 -7.44 -38.10 -10.14
C ASP A 163 -8.46 -38.56 -9.08
N ARG A 164 -8.52 -39.88 -8.84
CA ARG A 164 -9.37 -40.47 -7.81
C ARG A 164 -9.01 -40.00 -6.40
N GLU A 165 -7.74 -39.85 -6.09
CA GLU A 165 -7.30 -39.35 -4.78
C GLU A 165 -7.61 -37.87 -4.60
N ILE A 166 -7.37 -37.04 -5.62
CA ILE A 166 -7.70 -35.62 -5.61
C ILE A 166 -9.20 -35.44 -5.39
N GLY A 167 -10.03 -36.13 -6.18
CA GLY A 167 -11.49 -36.12 -6.03
C GLY A 167 -11.94 -36.56 -4.64
N LYS A 168 -11.36 -37.65 -4.09
CA LYS A 168 -11.67 -38.12 -2.73
C LYS A 168 -11.35 -37.08 -1.66
N MET A 169 -10.21 -36.38 -1.77
CA MET A 169 -9.85 -35.34 -0.81
C MET A 169 -10.75 -34.11 -0.93
N LEU A 170 -11.07 -33.66 -2.15
CA LEU A 170 -11.99 -32.55 -2.37
C LEU A 170 -13.38 -32.85 -1.77
N SER A 171 -13.97 -34.00 -2.10
CA SER A 171 -15.26 -34.42 -1.53
C SER A 171 -15.23 -34.58 -0.02
N GLY A 172 -14.07 -34.93 0.56
CA GLY A 172 -13.89 -35.04 2.00
C GLY A 172 -13.79 -33.69 2.71
N VAL A 173 -13.27 -32.65 2.06
CA VAL A 173 -13.00 -31.33 2.68
C VAL A 173 -14.13 -30.33 2.46
N ILE A 174 -14.86 -30.41 1.34
CA ILE A 174 -15.97 -29.50 1.01
C ILE A 174 -17.01 -29.39 2.14
N PRO A 175 -17.51 -30.49 2.74
CA PRO A 175 -18.49 -30.41 3.82
C PRO A 175 -18.00 -29.68 5.09
N HIS A 176 -16.69 -29.50 5.22
CA HIS A 176 -16.06 -28.84 6.36
C HIS A 176 -15.63 -27.39 6.08
N CYS A 177 -15.87 -26.89 4.86
CA CYS A 177 -15.59 -25.51 4.49
C CYS A 177 -16.58 -24.55 5.17
N SER A 178 -16.13 -23.83 6.20
CA SER A 178 -16.95 -22.87 6.94
C SER A 178 -16.83 -21.43 6.42
N TRP A 179 -15.76 -21.10 5.72
CA TRP A 179 -15.50 -19.75 5.19
C TRP A 179 -15.84 -19.65 3.71
N ASP A 180 -16.44 -18.54 3.29
CA ASP A 180 -16.83 -18.33 1.88
C ASP A 180 -15.63 -18.44 0.92
N LYS A 181 -14.45 -17.92 1.31
CA LYS A 181 -13.21 -17.99 0.50
C LYS A 181 -12.73 -19.44 0.29
N ASP A 182 -12.91 -20.30 1.29
CA ASP A 182 -12.41 -21.68 1.27
C ASP A 182 -13.38 -22.53 0.45
N MET A 183 -14.69 -22.29 0.61
CA MET A 183 -15.71 -22.87 -0.24
C MET A 183 -15.52 -22.48 -1.71
N ALA A 184 -15.27 -21.19 -2.00
CA ALA A 184 -15.00 -20.73 -3.37
C ALA A 184 -13.75 -21.38 -3.97
N LEU A 185 -12.68 -21.52 -3.19
CA LEU A 185 -11.48 -22.24 -3.62
C LEU A 185 -11.78 -23.72 -3.87
N ALA A 186 -12.51 -24.39 -2.98
CA ALA A 186 -12.86 -25.80 -3.15
C ALA A 186 -13.66 -26.04 -4.44
N LEU A 187 -14.68 -25.22 -4.70
CA LEU A 187 -15.46 -25.28 -5.95
C LEU A 187 -14.59 -25.05 -7.18
N ARG A 188 -13.67 -24.07 -7.14
CA ARG A 188 -12.70 -23.85 -8.23
C ARG A 188 -11.83 -25.07 -8.47
N LEU A 189 -11.32 -25.70 -7.40
CA LEU A 189 -10.46 -26.87 -7.52
C LEU A 189 -11.23 -28.08 -8.06
N VAL A 190 -12.49 -28.27 -7.66
CA VAL A 190 -13.37 -29.28 -8.28
C VAL A 190 -13.51 -29.00 -9.76
N HIS A 191 -13.92 -27.80 -10.14
CA HIS A 191 -14.09 -27.43 -11.54
C HIS A 191 -12.79 -27.57 -12.36
N GLN A 192 -11.64 -27.16 -11.82
CA GLN A 192 -10.34 -27.33 -12.48
C GLN A 192 -9.97 -28.82 -12.64
N HIS A 193 -10.35 -29.65 -11.67
CA HIS A 193 -10.02 -31.07 -11.66
C HIS A 193 -10.89 -31.90 -12.61
N SER A 194 -12.21 -31.69 -12.59
CA SER A 194 -13.20 -32.49 -13.33
C SER A 194 -13.75 -31.81 -14.58
N ASN A 195 -13.52 -30.50 -14.74
CA ASN A 195 -14.18 -29.65 -15.74
C ASN A 195 -15.72 -29.68 -15.65
N HIS A 196 -16.27 -30.01 -14.47
CA HIS A 196 -17.71 -30.16 -14.23
C HIS A 196 -18.05 -29.99 -12.73
N LEU A 197 -19.15 -29.30 -12.44
CA LEU A 197 -19.74 -29.22 -11.11
C LEU A 197 -21.02 -30.07 -11.08
N ASP A 198 -21.13 -31.02 -10.16
CA ASP A 198 -22.38 -31.76 -9.95
C ASP A 198 -23.44 -30.89 -9.24
N ASN A 199 -24.65 -31.42 -9.07
CA ASN A 199 -25.76 -30.69 -8.47
C ASN A 199 -25.48 -30.17 -7.05
N ALA A 200 -24.76 -30.93 -6.22
CA ALA A 200 -24.45 -30.50 -4.85
C ALA A 200 -23.44 -29.33 -4.86
N HIS A 201 -22.48 -29.35 -5.78
CA HIS A 201 -21.58 -28.21 -5.98
C HIS A 201 -22.32 -26.98 -6.53
N LEU A 202 -23.28 -27.18 -7.43
CA LEU A 202 -24.11 -26.10 -7.98
C LEU A 202 -24.98 -25.44 -6.90
N GLU A 203 -25.62 -26.24 -6.04
CA GLU A 203 -26.37 -25.74 -4.88
C GLU A 203 -25.47 -24.90 -3.95
N THR A 204 -24.25 -25.37 -3.70
CA THR A 204 -23.26 -24.65 -2.89
C THR A 204 -22.83 -23.32 -3.53
N LEU A 205 -22.69 -23.32 -4.85
CA LEU A 205 -22.33 -22.14 -5.64
C LEU A 205 -23.45 -21.08 -5.63
N VAL A 206 -24.71 -21.51 -5.74
CA VAL A 206 -25.89 -20.63 -5.57
C VAL A 206 -25.98 -20.08 -4.14
N GLU A 207 -25.73 -20.91 -3.12
CA GLU A 207 -25.71 -20.46 -1.72
C GLU A 207 -24.65 -19.37 -1.48
N LEU A 208 -23.46 -19.49 -2.08
CA LEU A 208 -22.44 -18.44 -2.00
C LEU A 208 -22.89 -17.13 -2.66
N ALA A 209 -23.59 -17.17 -3.80
CA ALA A 209 -24.15 -15.97 -4.42
C ALA A 209 -25.27 -15.35 -3.58
N ARG A 210 -26.14 -16.17 -2.99
CA ARG A 210 -27.21 -15.74 -2.08
C ARG A 210 -26.63 -14.98 -0.89
N ARG A 211 -25.57 -15.50 -0.24
CA ARG A 211 -24.88 -14.82 0.87
C ARG A 211 -24.33 -13.46 0.49
N SER A 212 -23.79 -13.31 -0.72
CA SER A 212 -23.34 -12.00 -1.22
C SER A 212 -24.49 -10.99 -1.21
N THR A 213 -25.65 -11.41 -1.69
CA THR A 213 -26.86 -10.58 -1.73
C THR A 213 -27.34 -10.21 -0.32
N GLU A 214 -27.35 -11.16 0.62
CA GLU A 214 -27.73 -10.93 2.02
C GLU A 214 -26.84 -9.87 2.71
N TYR A 215 -25.56 -9.86 2.38
CA TYR A 215 -24.57 -8.99 3.01
C TYR A 215 -24.13 -7.81 2.14
N GLY A 216 -25.00 -7.37 1.23
CA GLY A 216 -24.81 -6.16 0.45
C GLY A 216 -23.62 -6.23 -0.52
N SER A 217 -23.48 -7.35 -1.21
CA SER A 217 -22.45 -7.64 -2.22
C SER A 217 -21.03 -7.81 -1.67
N LEU A 218 -20.90 -8.42 -0.49
CA LEU A 218 -19.61 -8.76 0.13
C LEU A 218 -19.62 -10.18 0.70
N TRP A 219 -18.43 -10.79 0.81
CA TRP A 219 -18.23 -12.11 1.41
C TRP A 219 -17.30 -12.06 2.64
N GLY A 220 -17.36 -13.13 3.45
CA GLY A 220 -16.58 -13.25 4.69
C GLY A 220 -17.29 -12.71 5.94
N ILE A 221 -18.63 -12.62 5.88
CA ILE A 221 -19.49 -12.22 6.99
C ILE A 221 -20.20 -13.49 7.48
N ASP A 222 -19.71 -14.04 8.58
CA ASP A 222 -20.08 -15.36 9.11
C ASP A 222 -21.09 -15.30 10.27
N SER A 223 -21.49 -14.10 10.68
CA SER A 223 -22.34 -13.91 11.86
C SER A 223 -23.10 -12.59 11.80
N ALA A 224 -24.31 -12.59 12.37
CA ALA A 224 -25.13 -11.38 12.50
C ALA A 224 -24.38 -10.25 13.23
N HIS A 225 -23.60 -10.58 14.26
CA HIS A 225 -22.79 -9.59 14.97
C HIS A 225 -21.71 -8.92 14.09
N ARG A 226 -21.05 -9.69 13.20
CA ARG A 226 -20.11 -9.08 12.23
C ARG A 226 -20.83 -8.23 11.21
N TRP A 227 -22.02 -8.66 10.77
CA TRP A 227 -22.86 -7.89 9.87
C TRP A 227 -23.24 -6.53 10.48
N ASP A 228 -23.76 -6.50 11.70
CA ASP A 228 -24.16 -5.25 12.37
C ASP A 228 -23.03 -4.22 12.45
N ARG A 229 -21.78 -4.69 12.61
CA ARG A 229 -20.59 -3.83 12.68
C ARG A 229 -20.15 -3.30 11.33
N ILE A 230 -20.31 -4.07 10.25
CA ILE A 230 -19.84 -3.68 8.91
C ILE A 230 -20.93 -3.02 8.07
N LYS A 231 -22.21 -3.29 8.37
CA LYS A 231 -23.36 -2.76 7.65
C LYS A 231 -23.29 -1.24 7.38
N PRO A 232 -22.90 -0.38 8.35
CA PRO A 232 -22.75 1.05 8.07
C PRO A 232 -21.69 1.38 7.01
N LEU A 233 -20.62 0.59 6.92
CA LEU A 233 -19.59 0.74 5.89
C LEU A 233 -20.10 0.29 4.53
N VAL A 234 -20.85 -0.82 4.47
CA VAL A 234 -21.46 -1.31 3.23
C VAL A 234 -22.48 -0.29 2.68
N GLU A 235 -23.34 0.25 3.56
CA GLU A 235 -24.28 1.32 3.19
C GLU A 235 -23.57 2.61 2.75
N ALA A 236 -22.39 2.91 3.30
CA ALA A 236 -21.57 4.03 2.86
C ALA A 236 -20.94 3.75 1.48
N MET A 237 -20.45 2.52 1.23
CA MET A 237 -19.92 2.11 -0.07
C MET A 237 -20.98 2.19 -1.17
N GLN A 238 -22.19 1.70 -0.91
CA GLN A 238 -23.32 1.74 -1.84
C GLN A 238 -23.72 3.17 -2.22
N ARG A 239 -23.53 4.13 -1.29
CA ARG A 239 -23.80 5.56 -1.51
C ARG A 239 -22.61 6.34 -2.09
N GLY A 240 -21.45 5.70 -2.29
CA GLY A 240 -20.22 6.39 -2.68
C GLY A 240 -19.71 7.38 -1.60
N GLN A 241 -20.03 7.11 -0.34
CA GLN A 241 -19.74 7.96 0.83
C GLN A 241 -18.73 7.30 1.79
N LEU A 242 -18.08 6.22 1.37
CA LEU A 242 -17.05 5.58 2.19
C LEU A 242 -15.89 6.56 2.44
N SER A 243 -15.56 6.79 3.71
CA SER A 243 -14.47 7.68 4.10
C SER A 243 -13.46 6.96 4.98
N PRO A 244 -12.18 7.40 4.99
CA PRO A 244 -11.14 6.83 5.85
C PRO A 244 -11.54 6.77 7.33
N HIS A 245 -12.21 7.80 7.84
CA HIS A 245 -12.64 7.87 9.24
C HIS A 245 -13.70 6.81 9.59
N LEU A 246 -14.57 6.46 8.65
CA LEU A 246 -15.52 5.37 8.86
C LEU A 246 -14.80 4.02 8.92
N VAL A 247 -13.84 3.80 8.00
CA VAL A 247 -13.07 2.55 7.93
C VAL A 247 -12.20 2.35 9.17
N GLU A 248 -11.54 3.41 9.66
CA GLU A 248 -10.61 3.37 10.79
C GLU A 248 -11.19 2.64 12.02
N LYS A 249 -12.48 2.85 12.33
CA LYS A 249 -13.16 2.22 13.48
C LYS A 249 -13.27 0.71 13.38
N GLN A 250 -13.23 0.15 12.17
CA GLN A 250 -13.43 -1.27 11.89
C GLN A 250 -12.38 -1.82 10.90
N VAL A 251 -11.21 -1.19 10.81
CA VAL A 251 -10.25 -1.43 9.72
C VAL A 251 -9.85 -2.90 9.58
N ASN A 252 -9.64 -3.61 10.70
CA ASN A 252 -9.30 -5.03 10.69
C ASN A 252 -10.43 -5.90 10.13
N LEU A 253 -11.67 -5.62 10.52
CA LEU A 253 -12.85 -6.35 10.04
C LEU A 253 -13.09 -6.04 8.55
N PHE A 254 -13.04 -4.76 8.18
CA PHE A 254 -13.19 -4.31 6.80
C PHE A 254 -12.12 -4.92 5.88
N ARG A 255 -10.84 -4.88 6.29
CA ARG A 255 -9.74 -5.52 5.58
C ARG A 255 -10.02 -7.01 5.34
N ASN A 256 -10.42 -7.75 6.37
CA ASN A 256 -10.68 -9.18 6.24
C ASN A 256 -11.83 -9.46 5.27
N ILE A 257 -12.89 -8.66 5.29
CA ILE A 257 -14.04 -8.78 4.37
C ILE A 257 -13.64 -8.46 2.93
N ILE A 258 -12.87 -7.39 2.69
CA ILE A 258 -12.38 -7.06 1.34
C ILE A 258 -11.43 -8.15 0.82
N LEU A 259 -10.54 -8.69 1.66
CA LEU A 259 -9.68 -9.82 1.27
C LEU A 259 -10.50 -11.04 0.90
N ASN A 260 -11.46 -11.45 1.75
CA ASN A 260 -12.37 -12.58 1.46
C ASN A 260 -13.13 -12.36 0.17
N THR A 261 -13.70 -11.17 -0.02
CA THR A 261 -14.40 -10.78 -1.24
C THR A 261 -13.51 -10.91 -2.47
N CYS A 262 -12.27 -10.41 -2.42
CA CYS A 262 -11.30 -10.58 -3.52
C CYS A 262 -10.97 -12.06 -3.79
N TYR A 263 -10.84 -12.90 -2.75
CA TYR A 263 -10.63 -14.34 -2.91
C TYR A 263 -11.83 -15.04 -3.54
N VAL A 264 -13.06 -14.72 -3.12
CA VAL A 264 -14.27 -15.32 -3.69
C VAL A 264 -14.41 -14.92 -5.16
N ILE A 265 -14.22 -13.64 -5.49
CA ILE A 265 -14.23 -13.16 -6.87
C ILE A 265 -13.18 -13.89 -7.71
N GLU A 266 -11.93 -13.97 -7.25
CA GLU A 266 -10.86 -14.66 -7.98
C GLU A 266 -11.25 -16.10 -8.30
N ASN A 267 -11.82 -16.81 -7.34
CA ASN A 267 -12.07 -18.24 -7.48
C ASN A 267 -13.37 -18.57 -8.22
N LEU A 268 -14.42 -17.76 -8.10
CA LEU A 268 -15.70 -18.01 -8.76
C LEU A 268 -15.76 -17.43 -10.17
N SER A 269 -14.98 -16.39 -10.51
CA SER A 269 -15.03 -15.75 -11.84
C SER A 269 -14.86 -16.72 -13.02
N PRO A 270 -13.96 -17.73 -12.98
CA PRO A 270 -13.86 -18.73 -14.04
C PRO A 270 -15.12 -19.58 -14.26
N MET A 271 -15.98 -19.68 -13.25
CA MET A 271 -17.21 -20.48 -13.26
C MET A 271 -18.47 -19.63 -13.40
N ALA A 272 -18.33 -18.33 -13.64
CA ALA A 272 -19.47 -17.42 -13.61
C ALA A 272 -20.51 -17.68 -14.71
N GLN A 273 -20.14 -18.29 -15.83
CA GLN A 273 -21.09 -18.69 -16.89
C GLN A 273 -21.90 -19.95 -16.54
N VAL A 274 -21.57 -20.63 -15.44
CA VAL A 274 -22.26 -21.86 -15.01
C VAL A 274 -23.63 -21.54 -14.41
N ASN A 275 -23.79 -20.35 -13.81
CA ASN A 275 -25.03 -19.93 -13.15
C ASN A 275 -25.16 -18.39 -13.15
N GLU A 276 -26.34 -17.89 -13.53
CA GLU A 276 -26.61 -16.45 -13.67
C GLU A 276 -26.55 -15.69 -12.33
N ASP A 277 -27.05 -16.29 -11.23
CA ASP A 277 -27.01 -15.66 -9.89
C ASP A 277 -25.57 -15.39 -9.43
N VAL A 278 -24.64 -16.29 -9.80
CA VAL A 278 -23.22 -16.13 -9.49
C VAL A 278 -22.58 -15.04 -10.32
N GLU A 279 -22.93 -14.95 -11.60
CA GLU A 279 -22.49 -13.83 -12.42
C GLU A 279 -22.99 -12.49 -11.86
N GLU A 280 -24.26 -12.39 -11.46
CA GLU A 280 -24.83 -11.18 -10.86
C GLU A 280 -24.16 -10.81 -9.53
N ALA A 281 -23.95 -11.79 -8.65
CA ALA A 281 -23.28 -11.58 -7.38
C ALA A 281 -21.83 -11.10 -7.57
N LEU A 282 -21.11 -11.66 -8.54
CA LEU A 282 -19.75 -11.25 -8.89
C LEU A 282 -19.72 -9.83 -9.46
N GLN A 283 -20.64 -9.50 -10.37
CA GLN A 283 -20.74 -8.16 -10.95
C GLN A 283 -21.03 -7.11 -9.88
N SER A 284 -22.01 -7.37 -9.02
CA SER A 284 -22.40 -6.46 -7.94
C SER A 284 -21.26 -6.23 -6.95
N SER A 285 -20.57 -7.31 -6.55
CA SER A 285 -19.47 -7.22 -5.58
C SER A 285 -18.24 -6.50 -6.16
N MET A 286 -17.87 -6.80 -7.41
CA MET A 286 -16.78 -6.09 -8.08
C MET A 286 -17.11 -4.62 -8.27
N ALA A 287 -18.32 -4.29 -8.75
CA ALA A 287 -18.74 -2.91 -8.94
C ALA A 287 -18.72 -2.13 -7.62
N LEU A 288 -19.24 -2.73 -6.53
CA LEU A 288 -19.25 -2.11 -5.21
C LEU A 288 -17.84 -1.78 -4.73
N TRP A 289 -16.89 -2.72 -4.84
CA TRP A 289 -15.51 -2.48 -4.42
C TRP A 289 -14.79 -1.49 -5.34
N TRP A 290 -14.91 -1.67 -6.65
CA TRP A 290 -14.24 -0.88 -7.68
C TRP A 290 -14.61 0.61 -7.61
N HIS A 291 -15.91 0.90 -7.41
CA HIS A 291 -16.41 2.26 -7.35
C HIS A 291 -15.79 3.10 -6.22
N GLN A 292 -15.23 2.46 -5.19
CA GLN A 292 -14.65 3.17 -4.05
C GLN A 292 -13.34 3.88 -4.38
N PHE A 293 -12.61 3.45 -5.41
CA PHE A 293 -11.26 3.96 -5.69
C PHE A 293 -10.94 4.16 -7.17
N GLN A 294 -11.85 3.83 -8.10
CA GLN A 294 -11.59 3.94 -9.54
C GLN A 294 -11.04 5.32 -9.95
N GLY A 295 -10.19 5.30 -10.96
CA GLY A 295 -9.48 6.44 -11.51
C GLY A 295 -8.01 6.52 -11.07
N GLU A 296 -7.32 7.56 -11.53
CA GLU A 296 -5.87 7.65 -11.37
C GLU A 296 -5.39 7.75 -9.91
N LYS A 297 -6.24 8.22 -9.00
CA LYS A 297 -5.93 8.38 -7.58
C LYS A 297 -6.15 7.10 -6.76
N ALA A 298 -6.47 5.98 -7.41
CA ALA A 298 -6.73 4.69 -6.76
C ALA A 298 -5.69 4.29 -5.69
N PRO A 299 -4.35 4.37 -5.95
CA PRO A 299 -3.37 4.02 -4.93
C PRO A 299 -3.49 4.87 -3.66
N VAL A 300 -3.82 6.17 -3.80
CA VAL A 300 -3.96 7.12 -2.69
C VAL A 300 -5.23 6.85 -1.89
N VAL A 301 -6.34 6.57 -2.59
CA VAL A 301 -7.62 6.26 -1.93
C VAL A 301 -7.54 4.95 -1.13
N ILE A 302 -6.98 3.89 -1.73
CA ILE A 302 -6.77 2.61 -1.03
C ILE A 302 -5.84 2.80 0.18
N ARG A 303 -4.79 3.64 0.06
CA ARG A 303 -3.89 3.96 1.18
C ARG A 303 -4.59 4.71 2.31
N ALA A 304 -5.58 5.52 1.98
CA ALA A 304 -6.37 6.23 2.99
C ALA A 304 -7.27 5.26 3.79
N PHE A 305 -7.81 4.22 3.16
CA PHE A 305 -8.59 3.18 3.84
C PHE A 305 -7.72 2.23 4.67
N PHE A 306 -6.51 1.92 4.21
CA PHE A 306 -5.58 1.00 4.88
C PHE A 306 -4.26 1.72 5.14
N GLN A 307 -4.11 2.32 6.33
CA GLN A 307 -2.94 3.14 6.65
C GLN A 307 -1.68 2.28 6.90
N GLU A 308 -1.89 1.10 7.48
CA GLU A 308 -0.84 0.10 7.70
C GLU A 308 -0.28 -0.40 6.37
N GLU A 309 1.04 -0.29 6.23
CA GLU A 309 1.75 -0.51 4.98
C GLU A 309 1.56 -1.94 4.43
N TYR A 310 1.59 -2.93 5.32
CA TYR A 310 1.34 -4.33 4.98
C TYR A 310 -0.06 -4.54 4.43
N ASP A 311 -1.08 -4.03 5.12
CA ASP A 311 -2.50 -4.21 4.75
C ASP A 311 -2.82 -3.50 3.44
N TYR A 312 -2.28 -2.29 3.27
CA TYR A 312 -2.39 -1.54 2.03
C TYR A 312 -1.86 -2.32 0.82
N LEU A 313 -0.62 -2.79 0.90
CA LEU A 313 0.01 -3.53 -0.19
C LEU A 313 -0.70 -4.84 -0.45
N LEU A 314 -1.16 -5.53 0.61
CA LEU A 314 -1.89 -6.78 0.49
C LEU A 314 -3.22 -6.58 -0.24
N ILE A 315 -4.03 -5.60 0.17
CA ILE A 315 -5.31 -5.27 -0.48
C ILE A 315 -5.08 -4.88 -1.93
N LEU A 316 -4.06 -4.06 -2.21
CA LEU A 316 -3.75 -3.64 -3.57
C LEU A 316 -3.41 -4.86 -4.46
N CYS A 317 -2.53 -5.74 -4.00
CA CYS A 317 -2.17 -6.96 -4.74
C CYS A 317 -3.38 -7.86 -4.98
N ARG A 318 -4.20 -8.10 -3.94
CA ARG A 318 -5.40 -8.93 -4.03
C ARG A 318 -6.47 -8.34 -4.94
N THR A 319 -6.61 -7.02 -4.96
CA THR A 319 -7.52 -6.31 -5.87
C THR A 319 -7.13 -6.55 -7.33
N ILE A 320 -5.86 -6.41 -7.69
CA ILE A 320 -5.39 -6.65 -9.08
C ILE A 320 -5.68 -8.09 -9.51
N VAL A 321 -5.40 -9.07 -8.65
CA VAL A 321 -5.67 -10.48 -8.94
C VAL A 321 -7.16 -10.75 -9.14
N ALA A 322 -8.01 -10.21 -8.27
CA ALA A 322 -9.47 -10.36 -8.38
C ALA A 322 -10.02 -9.68 -9.64
N VAL A 323 -9.54 -8.47 -9.98
CA VAL A 323 -9.96 -7.74 -11.19
C VAL A 323 -9.55 -8.50 -12.45
N ASN A 324 -8.32 -9.02 -12.51
CA ASN A 324 -7.89 -9.83 -13.65
C ASN A 324 -8.79 -11.07 -13.84
N ALA A 325 -9.11 -11.79 -12.76
CA ALA A 325 -10.00 -12.95 -12.82
C ALA A 325 -11.42 -12.56 -13.27
N PHE A 326 -11.95 -11.44 -12.76
CA PHE A 326 -13.29 -10.95 -13.07
C PHE A 326 -13.44 -10.50 -14.54
N VAL A 327 -12.48 -9.72 -15.03
CA VAL A 327 -12.45 -9.23 -16.41
C VAL A 327 -12.16 -10.38 -17.37
N GLY A 328 -11.35 -11.35 -16.95
CA GLY A 328 -11.15 -12.62 -17.61
C GLY A 328 -10.20 -12.59 -18.82
N VAL A 329 -9.59 -11.45 -19.09
CA VAL A 329 -8.50 -11.31 -20.06
C VAL A 329 -7.30 -10.63 -19.37
N PRO A 330 -6.06 -10.91 -19.79
CA PRO A 330 -4.88 -10.30 -19.18
C PRO A 330 -4.99 -8.77 -19.17
N LEU A 331 -4.79 -8.13 -18.02
CA LEU A 331 -4.95 -6.68 -17.88
C LEU A 331 -3.95 -5.91 -18.77
N ALA A 332 -2.76 -6.47 -18.99
CA ALA A 332 -1.74 -5.97 -19.90
C ALA A 332 -2.16 -6.01 -21.37
N ALA A 333 -3.09 -6.89 -21.77
CA ALA A 333 -3.64 -6.86 -23.12
C ALA A 333 -4.49 -5.59 -23.35
N GLN A 334 -4.90 -4.93 -22.26
CA GLN A 334 -5.67 -3.69 -22.27
C GLN A 334 -4.82 -2.45 -21.95
N SER A 335 -3.51 -2.60 -21.75
CA SER A 335 -2.64 -1.52 -21.26
C SER A 335 -1.22 -1.59 -21.82
N TRP A 336 -0.59 -0.43 -22.02
CA TRP A 336 0.71 -0.34 -22.69
C TRP A 336 1.86 -0.53 -21.69
N GLN A 337 2.45 -1.73 -21.63
CA GLN A 337 3.49 -2.09 -20.65
C GLN A 337 4.77 -1.23 -20.68
N LYS A 338 5.21 -0.75 -21.86
CA LYS A 338 6.47 0.01 -21.99
C LYS A 338 6.38 1.45 -21.47
N PRO A 339 5.37 2.27 -21.88
CA PRO A 339 5.15 3.59 -21.30
C PRO A 339 4.92 3.54 -19.78
N LEU A 340 4.30 2.46 -19.30
CA LEU A 340 3.97 2.29 -17.89
C LEU A 340 5.20 2.40 -16.97
N ARG A 341 6.35 1.83 -17.35
CA ARG A 341 7.58 1.92 -16.53
C ARG A 341 8.11 3.34 -16.44
N GLU A 342 8.11 4.06 -17.55
CA GLU A 342 8.57 5.45 -17.60
C GLU A 342 7.61 6.37 -16.84
N MET A 343 6.29 6.17 -17.01
CA MET A 343 5.25 6.88 -16.26
C MET A 343 5.33 6.57 -14.77
N ALA A 344 5.48 5.29 -14.40
CA ALA A 344 5.64 4.87 -13.01
C ALA A 344 6.92 5.46 -12.41
N LYS A 345 8.02 5.52 -13.17
CA LYS A 345 9.26 6.18 -12.74
C LYS A 345 9.06 7.65 -12.45
N GLN A 346 8.31 8.35 -13.30
CA GLN A 346 8.03 9.77 -13.11
C GLN A 346 7.07 10.02 -11.94
N ARG A 347 6.08 9.14 -11.74
CA ARG A 347 4.98 9.32 -10.77
C ARG A 347 5.26 8.74 -9.38
N PHE A 348 5.92 7.60 -9.31
CA PHE A 348 6.13 6.80 -8.08
C PHE A 348 7.61 6.52 -7.79
N GLY A 349 8.50 6.81 -8.73
CA GLY A 349 9.94 6.79 -8.53
C GLY A 349 10.42 7.91 -7.62
N SER A 350 9.99 7.89 -6.36
CA SER A 350 10.63 8.68 -5.32
C SER A 350 11.99 8.05 -5.03
N ASP A 351 13.00 8.46 -5.77
CA ASP A 351 14.38 8.22 -5.39
C ASP A 351 14.72 9.17 -4.23
N LYS A 352 14.13 8.89 -3.06
CA LYS A 352 14.29 9.65 -1.81
C LYS A 352 15.77 9.80 -1.47
N ALA A 353 16.59 8.82 -1.80
CA ALA A 353 18.04 8.87 -1.63
C ALA A 353 18.71 9.88 -2.57
N ALA A 354 18.33 9.93 -3.85
CA ALA A 354 18.82 10.94 -4.76
C ALA A 354 18.24 12.34 -4.49
N GLU A 355 16.99 12.48 -4.02
CA GLU A 355 16.47 13.79 -3.60
C GLU A 355 17.22 14.33 -2.38
N LEU A 356 17.54 13.46 -1.42
CA LEU A 356 18.39 13.81 -0.28
C LEU A 356 19.83 14.13 -0.71
N ASN A 357 20.38 13.42 -1.69
CA ASN A 357 21.72 13.68 -2.22
C ASN A 357 21.80 14.95 -3.07
N ASP A 358 20.77 15.24 -3.86
CA ASP A 358 20.62 16.48 -4.63
C ASP A 358 20.47 17.68 -3.67
N LEU A 359 19.68 17.52 -2.60
CA LEU A 359 19.56 18.51 -1.52
C LEU A 359 20.90 18.72 -0.79
N ARG A 360 21.59 17.64 -0.45
CA ARG A 360 22.93 17.70 0.16
C ARG A 360 23.96 18.36 -0.74
N HIS A 361 23.91 18.11 -2.05
CA HIS A 361 24.82 18.71 -2.99
C HIS A 361 24.54 20.21 -3.15
N ALA A 362 23.27 20.60 -3.24
CA ALA A 362 22.86 21.99 -3.26
C ALA A 362 23.25 22.73 -1.97
N LEU A 363 23.08 22.10 -0.80
CA LEU A 363 23.47 22.68 0.48
C LEU A 363 24.99 22.78 0.62
N ARG A 364 25.74 21.70 0.33
CA ARG A 364 27.22 21.70 0.34
C ARG A 364 27.83 22.73 -0.62
N GLN A 365 27.22 22.96 -1.77
CA GLN A 365 27.68 23.98 -2.73
C GLN A 365 27.34 25.40 -2.29
N TRP A 366 26.26 25.59 -1.54
CA TRP A 366 25.81 26.93 -1.17
C TRP A 366 26.51 27.45 0.08
N ILE A 367 26.66 26.61 1.11
CA ILE A 367 27.27 26.96 2.39
C ILE A 367 27.72 25.62 2.99
N GLY A 368 28.99 25.43 3.36
CA GLY A 368 29.52 24.15 3.87
C GLY A 368 28.85 23.63 5.15
N ILE A 369 27.60 23.17 5.03
CA ILE A 369 26.68 22.79 6.09
C ILE A 369 26.51 21.27 6.04
N GLU A 370 26.68 20.62 7.19
CA GLU A 370 26.36 19.20 7.35
C GLU A 370 24.90 19.02 7.83
N LEU A 371 24.18 18.13 7.16
CA LEU A 371 22.84 17.69 7.55
C LEU A 371 22.90 16.29 8.17
N ASP A 372 22.46 16.18 9.42
CA ASP A 372 22.26 14.91 10.11
C ASP A 372 20.98 14.22 9.63
N ARG A 373 21.06 12.93 9.24
CA ARG A 373 19.90 12.17 8.73
C ARG A 373 18.85 11.91 9.80
N GLU A 374 19.24 11.91 11.07
CA GLU A 374 18.36 11.58 12.18
C GLU A 374 17.59 12.80 12.71
N ARG A 375 17.82 14.00 12.15
CA ARG A 375 17.26 15.28 12.62
C ARG A 375 16.60 16.08 11.49
N VAL A 376 15.78 15.42 10.69
CA VAL A 376 14.91 16.06 9.69
C VAL A 376 13.46 15.76 10.07
N ASP A 377 12.71 16.80 10.42
CA ASP A 377 11.29 16.66 10.77
C ASP A 377 10.41 17.04 9.58
N GLU A 378 9.60 16.09 9.11
CA GLU A 378 8.60 16.38 8.08
C GLU A 378 7.46 17.20 8.69
N LEU A 379 7.21 18.40 8.16
CA LEU A 379 6.12 19.26 8.60
C LEU A 379 4.93 19.08 7.65
N LYS A 380 3.92 18.31 8.08
CA LYS A 380 2.63 18.26 7.37
C LYS A 380 1.87 19.56 7.60
N LEU A 381 2.15 20.58 6.79
CA LEU A 381 1.46 21.87 6.87
C LEU A 381 1.01 22.34 5.48
N GLY A 382 -0.31 22.33 5.26
CA GLY A 382 -0.98 23.14 4.23
C GLY A 382 -1.51 22.41 2.99
N LEU A 383 -2.36 23.12 2.24
CA LEU A 383 -3.10 22.69 1.05
C LEU A 383 -2.26 22.72 -0.25
N SER A 384 -0.94 22.91 -0.17
CA SER A 384 -0.06 22.97 -1.34
C SER A 384 0.65 21.63 -1.57
N GLU A 385 0.89 21.25 -2.83
CA GLU A 385 1.71 20.08 -3.21
C GLU A 385 3.22 20.23 -2.88
N ALA A 386 3.62 21.29 -2.18
CA ALA A 386 4.99 21.53 -1.77
C ALA A 386 5.33 20.77 -0.48
N ASN A 387 6.48 20.09 -0.48
CA ASN A 387 6.99 19.41 0.70
C ASN A 387 7.73 20.43 1.58
N VAL A 388 7.36 20.50 2.85
CA VAL A 388 8.00 21.34 3.86
C VAL A 388 8.69 20.44 4.88
N VAL A 389 9.98 20.66 5.09
CA VAL A 389 10.77 19.93 6.09
C VAL A 389 11.51 20.93 6.98
N ARG A 390 11.63 20.60 8.26
CA ARG A 390 12.52 21.27 9.19
C ARG A 390 13.85 20.54 9.21
N ILE A 391 14.92 21.30 9.17
CA ILE A 391 16.30 20.80 9.23
C ILE A 391 17.05 21.46 10.39
N HIS A 392 18.02 20.75 10.95
CA HIS A 392 18.89 21.24 12.02
C HIS A 392 20.34 21.34 11.52
N PRO A 393 20.67 22.38 10.73
CA PRO A 393 22.00 22.52 10.15
C PRO A 393 23.04 22.80 11.24
N ARG A 394 24.26 22.27 11.03
CA ARG A 394 25.43 22.67 11.81
C ARG A 394 26.44 23.34 10.88
N LEU A 395 26.88 24.53 11.27
CA LEU A 395 27.97 25.25 10.63
C LEU A 395 29.14 25.23 11.60
N PHE A 396 30.22 24.56 11.24
CA PHE A 396 31.41 24.46 12.09
C PHE A 396 32.49 25.42 11.60
N ASP A 397 33.26 25.98 12.53
CA ASP A 397 34.54 26.59 12.21
C ASP A 397 35.54 25.46 11.92
N PRO A 398 36.11 25.36 10.70
CA PRO A 398 37.08 24.32 10.37
C PRO A 398 38.42 24.47 11.11
N THR A 399 38.60 25.52 11.93
CA THR A 399 39.80 25.76 12.75
C THR A 399 39.56 25.59 14.26
N ASP A 400 38.33 25.30 14.70
CA ASP A 400 37.99 25.04 16.11
C ASP A 400 37.70 23.55 16.35
N ASP A 401 38.66 22.84 16.94
CA ASP A 401 38.54 21.41 17.30
C ASP A 401 37.38 21.12 18.29
N LYS A 402 36.77 22.16 18.87
CA LYS A 402 35.66 22.02 19.82
C LYS A 402 34.29 21.90 19.15
N GLY A 403 34.21 22.01 17.82
CA GLY A 403 32.98 21.76 17.06
C GLY A 403 31.82 22.70 17.43
N LYS A 404 32.12 23.96 17.79
CA LYS A 404 31.06 24.94 18.09
C LYS A 404 30.26 25.26 16.82
N ASN A 405 28.93 25.15 16.94
CA ASN A 405 28.01 25.57 15.89
C ASN A 405 28.00 27.11 15.81
N LEU A 406 28.31 27.65 14.63
CA LEU A 406 28.35 29.07 14.34
C LEU A 406 26.96 29.65 14.01
N LEU A 407 25.93 28.80 13.82
CA LEU A 407 24.56 29.25 13.63
C LEU A 407 23.92 29.61 14.97
N THR A 408 23.30 30.79 15.04
CA THR A 408 22.52 31.25 16.19
C THR A 408 21.13 30.61 16.26
N THR A 409 20.59 30.14 15.13
CA THR A 409 19.29 29.46 15.03
C THR A 409 19.48 27.94 15.03
N GLU A 410 18.73 27.21 15.87
CA GLU A 410 18.85 25.75 16.01
C GLU A 410 18.24 24.97 14.83
N SER A 411 17.38 25.59 14.02
CA SER A 411 16.69 24.97 12.89
C SER A 411 16.39 25.95 11.74
N LEU A 412 16.14 25.39 10.55
CA LEU A 412 15.68 26.10 9.35
C LEU A 412 14.52 25.32 8.71
N ILE A 413 13.70 26.02 7.91
CA ILE A 413 12.63 25.41 7.13
C ILE A 413 13.05 25.33 5.66
N VAL A 414 12.92 24.16 5.06
CA VAL A 414 13.10 23.95 3.62
C VAL A 414 11.77 23.63 2.98
N LYS A 415 11.39 24.45 2.01
CA LYS A 415 10.24 24.20 1.15
C LYS A 415 10.73 23.78 -0.24
N SER A 416 10.17 22.68 -0.75
CA SER A 416 10.54 22.11 -2.04
C SER A 416 9.31 21.75 -2.88
N GLY A 417 9.38 22.00 -4.19
CA GLY A 417 8.23 21.78 -5.08
C GLY A 417 8.54 22.06 -6.55
N PRO A 418 7.52 22.02 -7.42
CA PRO A 418 7.62 22.48 -8.80
C PRO A 418 8.17 23.92 -8.87
N ILE A 419 8.98 24.22 -9.89
CA ILE A 419 9.63 25.53 -10.04
C ILE A 419 8.60 26.67 -10.06
N ASP A 420 7.52 26.48 -10.82
CA ASP A 420 6.42 27.44 -10.96
C ASP A 420 5.72 27.73 -9.62
N ALA A 421 5.55 26.73 -8.76
CA ALA A 421 4.97 26.92 -7.44
C ALA A 421 5.88 27.76 -6.51
N ILE A 422 7.19 27.49 -6.53
CA ILE A 422 8.17 28.24 -5.73
C ILE A 422 8.37 29.66 -6.26
N GLU A 423 8.41 29.85 -7.58
CA GLU A 423 8.47 31.19 -8.19
C GLU A 423 7.20 32.00 -7.92
N LYS A 424 6.02 31.35 -7.91
CA LYS A 424 4.77 32.01 -7.54
C LYS A 424 4.79 32.50 -6.09
N GLU A 425 5.35 31.73 -5.17
CA GLU A 425 5.51 32.14 -3.77
C GLU A 425 6.47 33.32 -3.61
N ARG A 426 7.59 33.32 -4.34
CA ARG A 426 8.49 34.49 -4.39
C ARG A 426 7.80 35.71 -4.98
N LEU A 427 7.03 35.52 -6.05
CA LEU A 427 6.27 36.61 -6.66
C LEU A 427 5.29 37.20 -5.66
N HIS A 428 4.55 36.37 -4.91
CA HIS A 428 3.66 36.83 -3.85
C HIS A 428 4.42 37.59 -2.76
N PHE A 429 5.58 37.08 -2.29
CA PHE A 429 6.40 37.78 -1.30
C PHE A 429 6.91 39.13 -1.80
N ARG A 430 7.32 39.23 -3.06
CA ARG A 430 7.75 40.50 -3.69
C ARG A 430 6.61 41.51 -3.79
N GLN A 431 5.38 41.05 -3.97
CA GLN A 431 4.18 41.89 -4.00
C GLN A 431 3.82 42.48 -2.63
N ILE A 432 4.32 41.91 -1.53
CA ILE A 432 4.16 42.48 -0.19
C ILE A 432 4.89 43.84 -0.14
N PRO A 433 4.25 44.93 0.34
CA PRO A 433 4.91 46.23 0.44
C PRO A 433 6.16 46.18 1.32
N PRO A 434 7.29 46.79 0.92
CA PRO A 434 8.56 46.73 1.68
C PRO A 434 8.41 47.12 3.16
N ALA A 435 7.53 48.06 3.46
CA ALA A 435 7.31 48.56 4.80
C ALA A 435 6.75 47.49 5.76
N VAL A 436 6.03 46.48 5.26
CA VAL A 436 5.42 45.41 6.08
C VAL A 436 6.07 44.04 5.87
N ARG A 437 7.04 43.91 4.97
CA ARG A 437 7.75 42.64 4.70
C ARG A 437 8.43 42.04 5.94
N HIS A 438 8.83 42.87 6.89
CA HIS A 438 9.46 42.43 8.14
C HIS A 438 8.52 41.62 9.05
N CYS A 439 7.20 41.66 8.80
CA CYS A 439 6.21 40.84 9.51
C CYS A 439 6.09 39.42 8.93
N PHE A 440 6.80 39.11 7.83
CA PHE A 440 6.75 37.82 7.15
C PHE A 440 8.13 37.17 7.18
N VAL A 441 8.14 35.84 7.13
CA VAL A 441 9.38 35.08 6.94
C VAL A 441 10.03 35.52 5.63
N ARG A 442 11.32 35.87 5.70
CA ARG A 442 12.07 36.33 4.53
C ARG A 442 12.22 35.19 3.53
N VAL A 443 11.77 35.42 2.29
CA VAL A 443 11.99 34.50 1.18
C VAL A 443 13.21 34.97 0.37
N PRO A 444 14.29 34.18 0.27
CA PRO A 444 15.47 34.57 -0.51
C PRO A 444 15.19 34.71 -2.01
N ASP A 445 15.85 35.68 -2.65
CA ASP A 445 15.73 35.94 -4.09
C ASP A 445 16.53 34.95 -4.95
N GLN A 446 17.57 34.31 -4.39
CA GLN A 446 18.42 33.37 -5.12
C GLN A 446 17.80 31.96 -5.18
N THR A 447 17.87 31.34 -6.36
CA THR A 447 17.38 29.99 -6.60
C THR A 447 18.49 28.95 -6.42
N ALA A 448 18.35 28.07 -5.42
CA ALA A 448 19.02 26.78 -5.48
C ALA A 448 18.18 25.87 -6.40
N TYR A 449 18.75 25.47 -7.54
CA TYR A 449 18.06 24.68 -8.55
C TYR A 449 18.77 23.35 -8.82
N VAL A 450 18.00 22.28 -9.05
CA VAL A 450 18.54 21.01 -9.54
C VAL A 450 18.00 20.78 -10.95
N LYS A 451 18.81 21.13 -11.96
CA LYS A 451 18.45 21.14 -13.40
C LYS A 451 17.78 19.87 -13.88
N ARG A 452 18.20 18.73 -13.34
CA ARG A 452 17.83 17.39 -13.81
C ARG A 452 16.41 16.97 -13.41
N ARG A 453 15.78 17.63 -12.42
CA ARG A 453 14.48 17.21 -11.84
C ARG A 453 13.40 18.28 -11.88
N ARG A 454 13.67 19.46 -12.44
CA ARG A 454 12.75 20.62 -12.47
C ARG A 454 12.14 20.96 -11.10
N ARG A 455 12.90 20.78 -10.02
CA ARG A 455 12.50 21.16 -8.65
C ARG A 455 13.30 22.38 -8.18
N ALA A 456 12.62 23.26 -7.47
CA ALA A 456 13.22 24.41 -6.80
C ALA A 456 13.11 24.26 -5.28
N PHE A 457 14.06 24.90 -4.59
CA PHE A 457 14.14 24.92 -3.14
C PHE A 457 14.17 26.36 -2.64
N VAL A 458 13.51 26.58 -1.50
CA VAL A 458 13.60 27.80 -0.71
C VAL A 458 13.91 27.40 0.72
N ILE A 459 14.92 28.03 1.29
CA ILE A 459 15.34 27.85 2.68
C ILE A 459 14.97 29.13 3.42
N MET A 460 14.28 28.97 4.54
CA MET A 460 13.68 30.05 5.31
C MET A 460 14.01 29.86 6.79
N GLU A 461 13.90 30.95 7.53
CA GLU A 461 13.99 30.94 8.98
C GLU A 461 12.86 30.09 9.59
N ASP A 462 13.20 29.30 10.61
CA ASP A 462 12.21 28.56 11.38
C ASP A 462 11.69 29.44 12.52
N LEU A 463 10.38 29.66 12.54
CA LEU A 463 9.71 30.47 13.55
C LEU A 463 9.22 29.64 14.75
N ASN A 464 9.77 28.45 14.98
CA ASN A 464 9.39 27.57 16.10
C ASN A 464 9.65 28.18 17.50
N GLU A 465 10.43 29.25 17.57
CA GLU A 465 10.64 30.04 18.79
C GLU A 465 9.42 30.91 19.15
N PHE A 466 8.51 31.13 18.19
CA PHE A 466 7.29 31.90 18.38
C PHE A 466 6.07 30.99 18.59
N TYR A 467 5.15 31.41 19.47
CA TYR A 467 3.89 30.71 19.66
C TYR A 467 2.95 30.92 18.47
N THR A 468 2.33 29.85 18.00
CA THR A 468 1.20 29.95 17.07
C THR A 468 -0.02 30.54 17.79
N LEU A 469 -0.88 31.23 17.04
CA LEU A 469 -2.13 31.77 17.60
C LEU A 469 -3.00 30.69 18.24
N TYR A 470 -2.91 29.44 17.78
CA TYR A 470 -3.61 28.30 18.36
C TYR A 470 -3.10 27.97 19.77
N GLU A 471 -1.78 27.98 19.97
CA GLU A 471 -1.16 27.66 21.26
C GLU A 471 -1.43 28.72 22.34
N VAL A 472 -1.58 29.99 21.96
CA VAL A 472 -1.87 31.09 22.89
C VAL A 472 -3.34 31.52 22.89
N PHE A 473 -4.20 30.82 22.14
CA PHE A 473 -5.59 31.22 21.89
C PHE A 473 -6.41 31.42 23.17
N GLU A 474 -6.38 30.43 24.07
CA GLU A 474 -7.09 30.44 25.36
C GLU A 474 -6.59 31.56 26.29
N THR A 475 -5.29 31.84 26.27
CA THR A 475 -4.67 32.87 27.11
C THR A 475 -5.03 34.27 26.64
N LEU A 476 -5.18 34.48 25.34
CA LEU A 476 -5.46 35.79 24.74
C LEU A 476 -6.94 36.17 24.71
N LEU A 477 -7.85 35.23 24.99
CA LEU A 477 -9.31 35.40 25.03
C LEU A 477 -9.91 35.49 26.44
N LYS A 478 -9.08 35.56 27.50
CA LYS A 478 -9.59 35.69 28.88
C LYS A 478 -10.58 36.87 29.01
N PRO A 479 -11.80 36.65 29.58
CA PRO A 479 -12.92 37.60 29.52
C PRO A 479 -12.62 39.00 30.04
N ASN A 480 -11.67 39.10 30.97
CA ASN A 480 -11.42 40.34 31.71
C ASN A 480 -10.53 41.35 30.96
N ARG A 481 -9.80 40.94 29.90
CA ARG A 481 -9.02 41.80 28.97
C ARG A 481 -8.68 41.05 27.66
N PRO A 482 -9.56 40.98 26.66
CA PRO A 482 -9.25 40.32 25.39
C PRO A 482 -8.18 41.09 24.61
N ARG A 483 -6.96 40.56 24.57
CA ARG A 483 -5.81 41.20 23.90
C ARG A 483 -5.69 40.81 22.42
N LEU A 484 -6.28 39.68 22.02
CA LEU A 484 -6.20 39.17 20.65
C LEU A 484 -6.90 40.08 19.64
N ILE A 485 -8.13 40.53 19.95
CA ILE A 485 -8.95 41.30 19.01
C ILE A 485 -8.29 42.65 18.65
N PRO A 486 -7.80 43.44 19.61
CA PRO A 486 -7.05 44.67 19.29
C PRO A 486 -5.75 44.38 18.53
N ALA A 487 -4.94 43.40 18.97
CA ALA A 487 -3.65 43.11 18.34
C ALA A 487 -3.79 42.58 16.90
N LEU A 488 -4.74 41.68 16.65
CA LEU A 488 -5.02 41.16 15.31
C LEU A 488 -5.68 42.23 14.43
N GLY A 489 -6.57 43.06 15.00
CA GLY A 489 -7.20 44.18 14.29
C GLY A 489 -6.17 45.20 13.81
N ASP A 490 -5.26 45.62 14.68
CA ASP A 490 -4.17 46.55 14.35
C ASP A 490 -3.22 45.95 13.31
N PHE A 491 -2.88 44.66 13.44
CA PHE A 491 -2.08 43.95 12.43
C PHE A 491 -2.78 43.93 11.06
N LEU A 492 -4.05 43.54 11.00
CA LEU A 492 -4.81 43.47 9.74
C LEU A 492 -4.99 44.86 9.11
N LEU A 493 -5.22 45.91 9.91
CA LEU A 493 -5.28 47.30 9.42
C LEU A 493 -3.92 47.76 8.88
N THR A 494 -2.83 47.39 9.54
CA THR A 494 -1.45 47.65 9.11
C THR A 494 -1.16 46.94 7.77
N MET A 495 -1.56 45.68 7.63
CA MET A 495 -1.42 44.91 6.39
C MET A 495 -2.28 45.49 5.25
N HIS A 496 -3.52 45.91 5.55
CA HIS A 496 -4.44 46.48 4.57
C HIS A 496 -3.96 47.84 4.06
N ARG A 497 -3.38 48.67 4.93
CA ARG A 497 -2.83 49.99 4.57
C ARG A 497 -1.46 49.90 3.91
N GLY A 498 -0.72 48.82 4.11
CA GLY A 498 0.67 48.67 3.64
C GLY A 498 1.66 49.59 4.37
N ASP A 499 1.25 50.21 5.47
CA ASP A 499 2.05 51.16 6.25
C ASP A 499 2.85 50.40 7.32
N GLY A 500 4.17 50.34 7.19
CA GLY A 500 5.05 49.70 8.18
C GLY A 500 5.17 50.42 9.54
N LYS A 501 4.22 51.30 9.88
CA LYS A 501 4.23 52.16 11.09
C LYS A 501 3.44 51.57 12.26
N GLY A 502 3.15 50.27 12.24
CA GLY A 502 2.57 49.56 13.39
C GLY A 502 3.54 49.54 14.57
N HIS A 503 3.04 49.74 15.79
CA HIS A 503 3.84 49.56 17.01
C HIS A 503 4.49 48.17 17.00
N GLY A 504 5.79 48.13 17.32
CA GLY A 504 6.59 46.91 17.25
C GLY A 504 5.88 45.73 17.89
N ILE A 505 5.58 44.70 17.09
CA ILE A 505 5.04 43.44 17.58
C ILE A 505 6.18 42.74 18.32
N ALA A 506 6.18 42.95 19.63
CA ALA A 506 6.92 42.25 20.68
C ALA A 506 8.18 41.47 20.20
N SER A 507 9.33 42.14 20.19
CA SER A 507 10.60 41.45 20.39
C SER A 507 10.72 41.10 21.88
N ASN A 508 10.72 39.79 22.19
CA ASN A 508 11.14 39.11 23.43
C ASN A 508 10.05 38.30 24.16
N ASN A 509 10.17 36.97 24.05
CA ASN A 509 10.23 35.91 25.09
C ASN A 509 9.55 36.04 26.48
N HIS A 510 8.64 36.97 26.74
CA HIS A 510 7.99 37.09 28.06
C HIS A 510 6.89 36.06 28.36
N LEU A 511 6.66 35.07 27.48
CA LEU A 511 5.65 34.02 27.68
C LEU A 511 6.23 32.63 28.00
N ARG A 512 7.55 32.44 27.99
CA ARG A 512 8.21 31.18 28.42
C ARG A 512 8.53 31.13 29.93
N GLU A 513 8.43 32.27 30.63
CA GLU A 513 8.70 32.39 32.08
C GLU A 513 7.42 32.53 32.94
N MET A 514 6.24 32.33 32.34
CA MET A 514 4.95 32.16 33.06
C MET A 514 4.51 30.71 32.95
#